data_AF-A0A4Y9Z3W0-F1
#
_entry.id   AF-A0A4Y9Z3W0-F1
#
_cell.length_a   1.000
_cell.length_b   1.000
_cell.length_c   1.000
_cell.angle_alpha   90.00
_cell.angle_beta   90.00
_cell.angle_gamma   90.00
#
_symmetry.space_group_name_H-M   'P 1'
#
loop_
_entity.id
_entity.type
_entity.pdbx_description
1 polymer ?
#
loop_
_entity_poly.entity_id
_entity_poly.type
_entity_poly.pdbx_seq_one_letter_code
_entity_poly.pdbx_strand_id
1 'polypeptide(L)'
;MGPNIQAGEVLQLLVPSGIWKMSRLLPDDLAAAADAAKRDHVGCLITEVVFPGFAWEDHAFLTKAELEKLYGGLDDAKEWLAYVKSG
;
A
#
# COMPACT_ATOMS: atom_id res chain seq x y z
N MET A 1 -8.96 -1.61 2.96
CA MET A 1 -9.70 -2.61 2.19
C MET A 1 -10.17 -3.67 3.16
N GLY A 2 -11.42 -4.11 3.05
CA GLY A 2 -11.99 -5.06 4.00
C GLY A 2 -13.51 -5.18 3.85
N PRO A 3 -14.13 -6.12 4.58
CA PRO A 3 -15.55 -6.44 4.44
C PRO A 3 -16.48 -5.54 5.24
N ASN A 4 -15.99 -4.69 6.14
CA ASN A 4 -16.84 -3.85 7.00
C ASN A 4 -17.28 -2.57 6.28
N ILE A 5 -18.25 -2.72 5.38
CA ILE A 5 -18.79 -1.63 4.56
C ILE A 5 -19.38 -0.50 5.42
N GLN A 6 -19.92 -0.82 6.61
CA GLN A 6 -20.49 0.17 7.53
C GLN A 6 -19.41 1.08 8.14
N ALA A 7 -18.16 0.62 8.18
CA ALA A 7 -16.99 1.42 8.59
C ALA A 7 -16.30 2.13 7.41
N GLY A 8 -16.89 2.08 6.21
CA GLY A 8 -16.31 2.70 5.00
C GLY A 8 -15.24 1.85 4.31
N GLU A 9 -15.06 0.60 4.70
CA GLU A 9 -14.17 -0.31 3.99
C GLU A 9 -14.73 -0.69 2.61
N VAL A 10 -13.82 -0.86 1.65
CA VAL A 10 -14.17 -1.32 0.30
C VAL A 10 -13.61 -2.72 0.06
N LEU A 11 -14.44 -3.55 -0.59
CA LEU A 11 -14.09 -4.90 -1.04
C LEU A 11 -13.20 -4.88 -2.29
N GLN A 12 -13.35 -3.85 -3.12
CA GLN A 12 -12.64 -3.72 -4.39
C GLN A 12 -12.19 -2.27 -4.59
N LEU A 13 -11.00 -2.10 -5.16
CA LEU A 13 -10.41 -0.81 -5.47
C LEU A 13 -9.89 -0.83 -6.90
N LEU A 14 -10.14 0.26 -7.64
CA LEU A 14 -9.47 0.53 -8.90
C LEU A 14 -8.42 1.62 -8.67
N VAL A 15 -7.16 1.31 -8.97
CA VAL A 15 -6.09 2.30 -8.98
C VAL A 15 -5.82 2.70 -10.43
N PRO A 16 -6.04 3.96 -10.83
CA PRO A 16 -5.76 4.41 -12.19
C PRO A 16 -4.26 4.33 -12.54
N SER A 17 -3.97 4.20 -13.83
CA SER A 17 -2.61 4.27 -14.36
C SER A 17 -1.92 5.59 -14.00
N GLY A 18 -0.63 5.54 -13.71
CA GLY A 18 0.18 6.71 -13.36
C GLY A 18 0.03 7.21 -11.91
N ILE A 19 -0.76 6.52 -11.08
CA ILE A 19 -0.90 6.83 -9.66
C ILE A 19 0.04 5.94 -8.83
N TRP A 20 0.87 6.56 -8.00
CA TRP A 20 1.68 5.85 -7.02
C TRP A 20 0.77 5.19 -5.97
N LYS A 21 0.95 3.88 -5.76
CA LYS A 21 0.20 3.11 -4.75
C LYS A 21 1.12 2.42 -3.75
N MET A 22 0.67 2.38 -2.50
CA MET A 22 1.30 1.65 -1.40
C MET A 22 0.20 1.07 -0.52
N SER A 23 0.45 -0.11 0.06
CA SER A 23 -0.43 -0.75 1.03
C SER A 23 0.38 -1.21 2.25
N ARG A 24 -0.23 -1.13 3.43
CA ARG A 24 0.32 -1.69 4.67
C ARG A 24 -0.78 -2.42 5.44
N LEU A 25 -0.37 -3.40 6.24
CA LEU A 25 -1.27 -3.98 7.24
C LEU A 25 -1.60 -2.95 8.32
N LEU A 26 -2.76 -3.10 8.94
CA LEU A 26 -3.17 -2.22 10.03
C LEU A 26 -2.30 -2.49 11.28
N PRO A 27 -1.95 -1.46 12.06
CA PRO A 27 -1.19 -1.64 13.31
C PRO A 27 -1.84 -2.66 14.26
N ASP A 28 -3.18 -2.65 14.34
CA ASP A 28 -3.94 -3.58 15.18
C ASP A 28 -3.81 -5.03 14.72
N ASP A 29 -3.77 -5.28 13.41
CA ASP A 29 -3.53 -6.62 12.86
C ASP A 29 -2.11 -7.11 13.18
N LEU A 30 -1.12 -6.21 13.07
CA LEU A 30 0.27 -6.53 13.42
C LEU A 30 0.43 -6.84 14.91
N ALA A 31 -0.25 -6.07 15.78
CA ALA A 31 -0.25 -6.31 17.21
C ALA A 31 -0.96 -7.64 17.57
N ALA A 32 -2.09 -7.93 16.91
CA ALA A 32 -2.83 -9.17 17.11
C ALA A 32 -2.07 -10.41 16.59
N ALA A 33 -1.21 -10.28 15.58
CA ALA A 33 -0.37 -11.37 15.07
C ALA A 33 0.62 -11.95 16.11
N ALA A 34 0.96 -11.18 17.14
CA ALA A 34 1.80 -11.64 18.24
C ALA A 34 1.10 -12.72 19.09
N ASP A 35 -0.23 -12.75 19.09
CA ASP A 35 -1.04 -13.80 19.71
C ASP A 35 -1.20 -14.98 18.74
N ALA A 36 -0.69 -16.14 19.13
CA ALA A 36 -0.75 -17.35 18.31
C ALA A 36 -2.20 -17.77 17.98
N ALA A 37 -3.16 -17.47 18.84
CA ALA A 37 -4.57 -17.81 18.61
C ALA A 37 -5.25 -16.92 17.56
N LYS A 38 -4.69 -15.74 17.28
CA LYS A 38 -5.27 -14.75 16.36
C LYS A 38 -4.54 -14.68 15.03
N ARG A 39 -3.37 -15.29 14.93
CA ARG A 39 -2.45 -15.21 13.79
C ARG A 39 -3.09 -15.58 12.45
N ASP A 40 -3.99 -16.57 12.45
CA ASP A 40 -4.65 -17.04 11.21
C ASP A 40 -5.78 -16.12 10.73
N HIS A 41 -6.16 -15.14 11.55
CA HIS A 41 -7.26 -14.21 11.27
C HIS A 41 -6.77 -12.77 11.05
N VAL A 42 -5.45 -12.55 10.99
CA VAL A 42 -4.84 -11.25 10.79
C VAL A 42 -4.05 -11.23 9.48
N GLY A 43 -4.03 -10.09 8.79
CA GLY A 43 -3.42 -9.95 7.47
C GLY A 43 -4.40 -9.47 6.41
N CYS A 44 -3.89 -9.27 5.19
CA CYS A 44 -4.69 -8.79 4.07
C CYS A 44 -4.27 -9.56 2.81
N LEU A 45 -5.10 -10.53 2.41
CA LEU A 45 -4.94 -11.25 1.15
C LEU A 45 -5.83 -10.60 0.10
N ILE A 46 -5.22 -10.18 -1.01
CA ILE A 46 -5.91 -9.55 -2.14
C ILE A 46 -5.55 -10.26 -3.44
N THR A 47 -6.34 -10.01 -4.47
CA THR A 47 -6.02 -10.37 -5.86
C THR A 47 -5.99 -9.09 -6.67
N GLU A 48 -4.94 -8.92 -7.48
CA GLU A 48 -4.82 -7.80 -8.41
C GLU A 48 -4.96 -8.30 -9.85
N VAL A 49 -5.70 -7.53 -10.64
CA VAL A 49 -5.81 -7.73 -12.09
C VAL A 49 -5.30 -6.47 -12.77
N VAL A 50 -4.37 -6.63 -13.71
CA VAL A 50 -3.76 -5.54 -14.48
C VAL A 50 -4.12 -5.72 -15.96
N PHE A 51 -4.56 -4.64 -16.60
CA PHE A 51 -4.90 -4.62 -18.02
C PHE A 51 -4.39 -3.34 -18.71
N PRO A 52 -3.62 -3.43 -19.82
CA PRO A 52 -3.04 -4.64 -20.43
C PRO A 52 -2.19 -5.45 -19.45
N GLY A 53 -1.88 -6.71 -19.80
CA GLY A 53 -1.16 -7.62 -18.90
C GLY A 53 0.14 -6.98 -18.37
N PHE A 54 0.48 -7.30 -17.13
CA PHE A 54 1.67 -6.75 -16.48
C PHE A 54 2.94 -6.95 -17.32
N ALA A 55 3.71 -5.88 -17.50
CA ALA A 55 5.03 -5.86 -18.09
C ALA A 55 5.99 -5.12 -17.16
N TRP A 56 7.24 -5.59 -17.06
CA TRP A 56 8.22 -4.99 -16.15
C TRP A 56 8.59 -3.56 -16.53
N GLU A 57 8.51 -3.26 -17.82
CA GLU A 57 8.77 -1.94 -18.41
C GLU A 57 7.75 -0.89 -17.94
N ASP A 58 6.55 -1.33 -17.55
CA ASP A 58 5.47 -0.48 -17.03
C ASP A 58 5.52 -0.36 -15.49
N HIS A 59 6.44 -1.07 -14.83
CA HIS A 59 6.55 -1.08 -13.38
C HIS A 59 7.73 -0.21 -12.90
N ALA A 60 7.43 0.73 -12.00
CA ALA A 60 8.43 1.55 -11.33
C ALA A 60 8.23 1.52 -9.81
N PHE A 61 9.32 1.65 -9.08
CA PHE A 61 9.30 1.88 -7.63
C PHE A 61 9.54 3.35 -7.36
N LEU A 62 8.74 3.93 -6.47
CA LEU A 62 8.91 5.33 -6.06
C LEU A 62 10.25 5.50 -5.33
N THR A 63 11.06 6.42 -5.83
CA THR A 63 12.32 6.83 -5.19
C THR A 63 12.12 8.00 -4.25
N LYS A 64 13.10 8.25 -3.37
CA LYS A 64 13.09 9.43 -2.48
C LYS A 64 13.01 10.76 -3.25
N ALA A 65 13.72 10.88 -4.37
CA ALA A 65 13.73 12.10 -5.19
C ALA A 65 12.36 12.35 -5.83
N GLU A 66 11.68 11.31 -6.29
CA GLU A 66 10.33 11.41 -6.85
C GLU A 66 9.29 11.69 -5.78
N LEU A 67 9.45 11.14 -4.57
CA LEU A 67 8.60 11.45 -3.43
C LEU A 67 8.73 12.93 -3.03
N GLU A 68 9.96 13.46 -2.95
CA GLU A 68 10.21 14.88 -2.71
C GLU A 68 9.53 15.76 -3.76
N LYS A 69 9.64 15.37 -5.04
CA LYS A 69 8.97 16.06 -6.14
C LYS A 69 7.44 16.01 -6.03
N LEU A 70 6.86 14.90 -5.59
CA LEU A 70 5.42 14.73 -5.43
C LEU A 70 4.83 15.68 -4.36
N TYR A 71 5.57 15.90 -3.27
CA TYR A 71 5.14 16.75 -2.15
C TYR A 71 5.66 18.19 -2.24
N GLY A 72 6.53 18.52 -3.21
CA GLY A 72 7.14 19.86 -3.31
C GLY A 72 8.18 20.14 -2.21
N GLY A 73 8.72 19.09 -1.59
CA GLY A 73 9.62 19.14 -0.45
C GLY A 73 9.51 17.90 0.44
N LEU A 74 10.48 17.69 1.33
CA LEU A 74 10.52 16.51 2.19
C LEU A 74 9.78 16.67 3.53
N ASP A 75 9.42 17.88 3.93
CA ASP A 75 8.82 18.11 5.24
C ASP A 75 7.48 17.40 5.42
N ASP A 76 6.63 17.45 4.38
CA ASP A 76 5.32 16.79 4.35
C ASP A 76 5.41 15.30 3.94
N ALA A 77 6.57 14.88 3.45
CA ALA A 77 6.80 13.50 2.98
C ALA A 77 7.50 12.60 4.02
N LYS A 78 7.83 13.12 5.21
CA LYS A 78 8.64 12.42 6.22
C LYS A 78 8.11 11.04 6.59
N GLU A 79 6.80 10.91 6.75
CA GLU A 79 6.15 9.63 7.08
C GLU A 79 6.40 8.56 6.02
N TRP A 80 6.50 8.97 4.75
CA TRP A 80 6.59 8.05 3.62
C TRP A 80 8.01 7.59 3.31
N LEU A 81 9.03 8.26 3.88
CA LEU A 81 10.44 7.96 3.63
C LEU A 81 10.84 6.52 3.96
N ALA A 82 10.16 5.89 4.92
CA ALA A 82 10.43 4.51 5.30
C ALA A 82 9.93 3.48 4.27
N TYR A 83 9.09 3.89 3.32
CA TYR A 83 8.42 2.99 2.36
C TYR A 83 8.88 3.18 0.91
N VAL A 84 9.77 4.12 0.65
CA VAL A 84 10.34 4.34 -0.69
C VAL A 84 11.64 3.56 -0.87
N LYS A 85 11.94 3.20 -2.12
CA LYS A 85 13.16 2.46 -2.44
C LYS A 85 14.38 3.37 -2.17
N SER A 86 15.32 2.87 -1.36
CA SER A 86 16.66 3.43 -1.28
C SER A 86 17.31 3.28 -2.65
N GLY A 87 17.66 4.41 -3.27
CA GLY A 87 18.26 4.46 -4.61
C GLY A 87 19.55 3.65 -4.72
#